data_AF-A0A7S3FT94-F1
#
_entry.id   AF-A0A7S3FT94-F1
#
_cell.length_a   1.000
_cell.length_b   1.000
_cell.length_c   1.000
_cell.angle_alpha   90.00
_cell.angle_beta   90.00
_cell.angle_gamma   90.00
#
_symmetry.space_group_name_H-M   'P 1'
#
loop_
_entity.id
_entity.type
_entity.pdbx_description
1 polymer ?
#
loop_
_entity_poly.entity_id
_entity_poly.type
_entity_poly.pdbx_seq_one_letter_code
_entity_poly.pdbx_strand_id
1 'polypeptide(L)'
;MLAMDERNFHCWNYRLWVVEEYLKELAARSSASDAPAKPDLEKIFTERQLPLIERECQMALGLIKKNFSNYSAWHYRGKLLPRVSEKNGLLVNHAYCIPFEEIQGDFAMLKHAFFTDPKDQSPWNHHEWLLQQIAPIQVTGLRLVTPSGAEHLEIEVELSHKVKYFEQLQLTVQDGEGASVEVTVRPKRERAVEIGMSSKWTISLAEGKYSLLHVNIKGQ
;
A
#
# COMPACT_ATOMS: atom_id res chain seq x y z
N MET A 1 -6.95 8.29 -27.58
CA MET A 1 -5.99 7.20 -27.30
C MET A 1 -6.69 5.92 -26.90
N LEU A 2 -7.36 5.85 -25.74
CA LEU A 2 -8.09 4.63 -25.32
C LEU A 2 -9.23 4.22 -26.26
N ALA A 3 -9.82 5.15 -27.01
CA ALA A 3 -10.81 4.83 -28.05
C ALA A 3 -10.23 4.11 -29.27
N MET A 4 -8.91 4.21 -29.50
CA MET A 4 -8.22 3.51 -30.60
C MET A 4 -7.73 2.13 -30.16
N ASP A 5 -7.16 2.05 -28.95
CA ASP A 5 -6.76 0.80 -28.32
C ASP A 5 -6.95 0.94 -26.80
N GLU A 6 -8.01 0.32 -26.31
CA GLU A 6 -8.36 0.37 -24.88
C GLU A 6 -7.44 -0.51 -24.02
N ARG A 7 -6.62 -1.39 -24.63
CA ARG A 7 -5.69 -2.27 -23.90
C ARG A 7 -4.27 -1.73 -23.90
N ASN A 8 -4.00 -0.62 -24.59
CA ASN A 8 -2.66 -0.05 -24.74
C ASN A 8 -2.06 0.37 -23.39
N PHE A 9 -1.12 -0.42 -22.86
CA PHE A 9 -0.53 -0.19 -21.55
C PHE A 9 0.14 1.18 -21.42
N HIS A 10 0.79 1.68 -22.48
CA HIS A 10 1.44 2.99 -22.46
C HIS A 10 0.44 4.15 -22.37
N CYS A 11 -0.71 4.05 -23.05
CA CYS A 11 -1.77 5.06 -22.95
C CYS A 11 -2.33 5.15 -21.52
N TRP A 12 -2.49 4.01 -20.86
CA TRP A 12 -2.93 3.94 -19.46
C TRP A 12 -1.90 4.50 -18.49
N ASN A 13 -0.62 4.17 -18.67
CA ASN A 13 0.45 4.72 -17.84
C ASN A 13 0.59 6.23 -18.02
N TYR A 14 0.51 6.73 -19.25
CA TYR A 14 0.51 8.17 -19.50
C TYR A 14 -0.70 8.84 -18.84
N ARG A 15 -1.89 8.24 -18.94
CA ARG A 15 -3.08 8.73 -18.24
C ARG A 15 -2.89 8.77 -16.73
N LEU A 16 -2.27 7.73 -16.14
CA LEU A 16 -1.98 7.70 -14.71
C LEU A 16 -1.07 8.84 -14.30
N TRP A 17 0.01 9.04 -15.06
CA TRP A 17 0.94 10.15 -14.82
C TRP A 17 0.23 11.51 -14.90
N VAL A 18 -0.57 11.76 -15.93
CA VAL A 18 -1.32 13.03 -16.05
C VAL A 18 -2.27 13.25 -14.87
N VAL A 19 -2.96 12.20 -14.42
CA VAL A 19 -3.85 12.29 -13.25
C VAL A 19 -3.05 12.58 -11.99
N GLU A 20 -1.93 11.90 -11.77
CA GLU A 20 -1.05 12.14 -10.62
C GLU A 20 -0.49 13.56 -10.61
N GLU A 21 -0.03 14.08 -11.75
CA GLU A 21 0.46 15.46 -11.86
C GLU A 21 -0.65 16.48 -11.62
N TYR A 22 -1.84 16.26 -12.19
CA TYR A 22 -2.98 17.15 -11.96
C TYR A 22 -3.37 17.19 -10.47
N LEU A 23 -3.40 16.02 -9.83
CA LEU A 23 -3.73 15.93 -8.41
C LEU A 23 -2.70 16.65 -7.52
N LYS A 24 -1.40 16.58 -7.84
CA LYS A 24 -0.34 17.35 -7.16
C LYS A 24 -0.51 18.85 -7.36
N GLU A 25 -0.80 19.27 -8.60
CA GLU A 25 -1.01 20.67 -8.95
C GLU A 25 -2.22 21.28 -8.21
N LEU A 26 -3.29 20.50 -8.01
CA LEU A 26 -4.44 20.90 -7.20
C LEU A 26 -4.05 21.26 -5.75
N ALA A 27 -3.14 20.50 -5.15
CA ALA A 27 -2.65 20.78 -3.80
C ALA A 27 -1.70 21.99 -3.80
N ALA A 28 -0.81 22.09 -4.79
CA ALA A 28 0.18 23.17 -4.89
C ALA A 28 -0.46 24.56 -5.03
N ARG A 29 -1.47 24.72 -5.90
CA ARG A 29 -2.14 26.01 -6.11
C ARG A 29 -2.85 26.53 -4.87
N SER A 30 -3.38 25.63 -4.04
CA SER A 30 -4.03 26.02 -2.80
C SER A 30 -3.05 26.45 -1.72
N SER A 31 -1.79 25.98 -1.77
CA SER A 31 -0.71 26.45 -0.90
C SER A 31 -0.11 27.81 -1.30
N ALA A 32 -0.39 28.28 -2.52
CA ALA A 32 0.13 29.54 -3.07
C ALA A 32 -0.80 30.76 -2.84
N SER A 33 -1.86 30.61 -2.05
CA SER A 33 -2.69 31.74 -1.62
C SER A 33 -1.94 32.54 -0.54
N ASP A 34 -1.83 33.86 -0.70
CA ASP A 34 -1.19 34.80 0.26
C ASP A 34 -1.89 34.88 1.64
N ALA A 35 -2.84 34.00 1.92
CA ALA A 35 -3.51 33.92 3.22
C ALA A 35 -2.58 33.27 4.27
N PRO A 36 -2.50 33.81 5.50
CA PRO A 36 -1.62 33.30 6.56
C PRO A 36 -2.03 31.92 7.13
N ALA A 37 -3.03 31.25 6.54
CA ALA A 37 -3.54 29.96 6.98
C ALA A 37 -2.94 28.82 6.14
N LYS A 38 -2.52 27.73 6.79
CA LYS A 38 -2.12 26.50 6.10
C LYS A 38 -3.24 26.06 5.14
N PRO A 39 -2.91 25.56 3.94
CA PRO A 39 -3.91 25.04 3.01
C PRO A 39 -4.70 23.92 3.68
N ASP A 40 -6.03 24.00 3.57
CA ASP A 40 -6.94 22.96 4.04
C ASP A 40 -6.89 21.76 3.09
N LEU A 41 -5.91 20.88 3.31
CA LEU A 41 -5.65 19.70 2.50
C LEU A 41 -6.83 18.73 2.50
N GLU A 42 -7.57 18.63 3.60
CA GLU A 42 -8.74 17.76 3.71
C GLU A 42 -9.88 18.28 2.83
N LYS A 43 -10.11 19.59 2.80
CA LYS A 43 -11.08 20.21 1.89
C LYS A 43 -10.69 20.04 0.43
N ILE A 44 -9.42 20.28 0.07
CA ILE A 44 -8.92 20.08 -1.31
C ILE A 44 -9.09 18.63 -1.75
N PHE A 45 -8.76 17.70 -0.85
CA PHE A 45 -8.91 16.28 -1.11
C PHE A 45 -10.38 15.95 -1.38
N THR A 46 -11.26 16.29 -0.44
CA THR A 46 -12.68 15.93 -0.49
C THR A 46 -13.42 16.59 -1.65
N GLU A 47 -13.17 17.88 -1.92
CA GLU A 47 -13.94 18.64 -2.90
C GLU A 47 -13.36 18.55 -4.32
N ARG A 48 -12.07 18.22 -4.49
CA ARG A 48 -11.40 18.31 -5.80
C ARG A 48 -10.69 17.03 -6.21
N GLN A 49 -9.88 16.43 -5.34
CA GLN A 49 -9.07 15.27 -5.69
C GLN A 49 -9.91 13.98 -5.72
N LEU A 50 -10.68 13.73 -4.67
CA LEU A 50 -11.51 12.53 -4.52
C LEU A 50 -12.51 12.36 -5.67
N PRO A 51 -13.29 13.38 -6.09
CA PRO A 51 -14.21 13.24 -7.22
C PRO A 51 -13.53 12.87 -8.54
N LEU A 52 -12.30 13.35 -8.76
CA LEU A 52 -11.53 12.96 -9.94
C LEU A 52 -11.07 11.49 -9.84
N ILE A 53 -10.53 11.08 -8.70
CA ILE A 53 -10.09 9.70 -8.46
C ILE A 53 -11.26 8.74 -8.66
N GLU A 54 -12.41 9.03 -8.06
CA GLU A 54 -13.63 8.23 -8.22
C GLU A 54 -14.07 8.15 -9.69
N ARG A 55 -14.07 9.28 -10.40
CA ARG A 55 -14.43 9.31 -11.83
C ARG A 55 -13.48 8.45 -12.68
N GLU A 56 -12.18 8.52 -12.42
CA GLU A 56 -11.18 7.72 -13.13
C GLU A 56 -11.32 6.22 -12.82
N CYS A 57 -11.56 5.86 -11.55
CA CYS A 57 -11.88 4.50 -11.13
C CYS A 57 -13.14 3.98 -11.83
N GLN A 58 -14.22 4.77 -11.88
CA GLN A 58 -15.47 4.37 -12.54
C GLN A 58 -15.32 4.22 -14.06
N MET A 59 -14.52 5.07 -14.70
CA MET A 59 -14.20 4.95 -16.12
C MET A 59 -13.45 3.64 -16.42
N ALA A 60 -12.42 3.33 -15.64
CA ALA A 60 -11.69 2.07 -15.77
C ALA A 60 -12.58 0.86 -15.51
N LEU A 61 -13.43 0.93 -14.47
CA LEU A 61 -14.43 -0.09 -14.18
C LEU A 61 -15.39 -0.33 -15.36
N GLY A 62 -15.83 0.74 -16.02
CA GLY A 62 -16.68 0.66 -17.20
C GLY A 62 -16.02 -0.05 -18.38
N LEU A 63 -14.71 0.11 -18.57
CA LEU A 63 -13.95 -0.59 -19.61
C LEU A 63 -13.68 -2.05 -19.24
N ILE A 64 -13.39 -2.34 -17.96
CA ILE A 64 -13.25 -3.71 -17.45
C ILE A 64 -14.54 -4.51 -17.67
N LYS A 65 -15.70 -3.93 -17.35
CA LYS A 65 -17.01 -4.59 -17.53
C LYS A 65 -17.33 -4.92 -18.99
N LYS A 66 -16.75 -4.17 -19.94
CA LYS A 66 -16.87 -4.44 -21.38
C LYS A 66 -15.88 -5.49 -21.86
N ASN A 67 -14.70 -5.56 -21.23
CA ASN A 67 -13.60 -6.41 -21.63
C ASN A 67 -12.75 -6.82 -20.41
N PHE A 68 -13.05 -7.98 -19.83
CA PHE A 68 -12.33 -8.48 -18.65
C PHE A 68 -10.83 -8.72 -18.91
N SER A 69 -10.43 -8.93 -20.17
CA SER A 69 -9.04 -9.09 -20.60
C SER A 69 -8.26 -7.79 -20.70
N ASN A 70 -8.86 -6.67 -20.30
CA ASN A 70 -8.18 -5.38 -20.24
C ASN A 70 -7.33 -5.24 -18.98
N TYR A 71 -6.21 -5.97 -18.93
CA TYR A 71 -5.21 -5.87 -17.86
C TYR A 71 -4.80 -4.42 -17.55
N SER A 72 -4.70 -3.57 -18.58
CA SER A 72 -4.26 -2.19 -18.41
C SER A 72 -5.26 -1.36 -17.59
N ALA A 73 -6.57 -1.57 -17.79
CA ALA A 73 -7.62 -0.94 -17.00
C ALA A 73 -7.64 -1.46 -15.55
N TRP A 74 -7.47 -2.78 -15.35
CA TRP A 74 -7.32 -3.37 -14.01
C TRP A 74 -6.14 -2.76 -13.25
N HIS A 75 -4.96 -2.75 -13.88
CA HIS A 75 -3.75 -2.16 -13.31
C HIS A 75 -3.94 -0.67 -12.98
N TYR A 76 -4.51 0.10 -13.90
CA TYR A 76 -4.80 1.52 -13.68
C TYR A 76 -5.70 1.76 -12.47
N ARG A 77 -6.83 1.04 -12.38
CA ARG A 77 -7.75 1.15 -11.25
C ARG A 77 -7.10 0.71 -9.93
N GLY A 78 -6.32 -0.38 -9.94
CA GLY A 78 -5.56 -0.84 -8.77
C GLY A 78 -4.53 0.18 -8.27
N LYS A 79 -3.96 1.00 -9.17
CA LYS A 79 -3.09 2.12 -8.76
C LYS A 79 -3.86 3.30 -8.16
N LEU A 80 -5.12 3.54 -8.57
CA LEU A 80 -5.92 4.66 -8.08
C LEU A 80 -6.68 4.37 -6.79
N LEU A 81 -7.18 3.15 -6.60
CA LEU A 81 -7.97 2.77 -5.42
C LEU A 81 -7.30 3.11 -4.07
N PRO A 82 -5.99 2.88 -3.86
CA PRO A 82 -5.31 3.26 -2.62
C PRO A 82 -5.30 4.76 -2.31
N ARG A 83 -5.69 5.61 -3.28
CA ARG A 83 -5.75 7.07 -3.13
C ARG A 83 -7.12 7.56 -2.65
N VAL A 84 -8.15 6.71 -2.69
CA VAL A 84 -9.51 7.05 -2.23
C VAL A 84 -9.55 7.29 -0.72
N SER A 85 -8.66 6.64 0.04
CA SER A 85 -8.58 6.79 1.50
C SER A 85 -7.43 7.72 1.96
N GLU A 86 -6.77 8.42 1.03
CA GLU A 86 -5.60 9.24 1.34
C GLU A 86 -5.96 10.65 1.81
N LYS A 87 -6.37 10.78 3.08
CA LYS A 87 -6.76 12.06 3.70
C LYS A 87 -5.64 13.11 3.79
N ASN A 88 -4.39 12.73 3.51
CA ASN A 88 -3.21 13.63 3.59
C ASN A 88 -2.90 14.37 2.27
N GLY A 89 -3.85 14.42 1.32
CA GLY A 89 -3.73 15.27 0.14
C GLY A 89 -2.66 14.82 -0.87
N LEU A 90 -2.39 13.52 -0.95
CA LEU A 90 -1.48 12.88 -1.92
C LEU A 90 0.02 13.21 -1.78
N LEU A 91 0.41 13.91 -0.71
CA LEU A 91 1.83 14.24 -0.51
C LEU A 91 2.65 13.01 -0.15
N VAL A 92 2.07 12.03 0.57
CA VAL A 92 2.73 10.74 0.83
C VAL A 92 1.68 9.67 1.16
N ASN A 93 1.55 8.67 0.28
CA ASN A 93 0.75 7.48 0.55
C ASN A 93 1.58 6.53 1.44
N HIS A 94 1.28 6.59 2.74
CA HIS A 94 1.93 5.75 3.75
C HIS A 94 1.20 4.42 3.95
N ALA A 95 -0.12 4.39 3.80
CA ALA A 95 -0.93 3.25 4.22
C ALA A 95 -1.23 2.25 3.07
N TYR A 96 -1.23 2.71 1.82
CA TYR A 96 -1.66 1.93 0.64
C TYR A 96 -2.93 1.11 0.93
N CYS A 97 -3.94 1.74 1.54
CA CYS A 97 -5.19 1.07 1.94
C CYS A 97 -6.25 1.20 0.86
N ILE A 98 -6.88 0.08 0.52
CA ILE A 98 -8.05 0.03 -0.36
C ILE A 98 -9.29 -0.18 0.53
N PRO A 99 -10.38 0.58 0.35
CA PRO A 99 -11.63 0.31 1.05
C PRO A 99 -12.10 -1.13 0.84
N PHE A 100 -12.52 -1.81 1.91
CA PHE A 100 -12.89 -3.21 1.84
C PHE A 100 -14.06 -3.46 0.87
N GLU A 101 -15.00 -2.51 0.78
CA GLU A 101 -16.13 -2.56 -0.13
C GLU A 101 -15.70 -2.58 -1.61
N GLU A 102 -14.64 -1.85 -1.96
CA GLU A 102 -14.08 -1.84 -3.32
C GLU A 102 -13.42 -3.19 -3.66
N ILE A 103 -12.74 -3.80 -2.68
CA ILE A 103 -12.16 -5.15 -2.82
C ILE A 103 -13.27 -6.19 -3.03
N GLN A 104 -14.34 -6.12 -2.23
CA GLN A 104 -15.48 -7.02 -2.38
C GLN A 104 -16.17 -6.86 -3.74
N GLY A 105 -16.36 -5.62 -4.20
CA GLY A 105 -16.90 -5.31 -5.53
C GLY A 105 -16.06 -5.91 -6.65
N ASP A 106 -14.73 -5.83 -6.54
CA ASP A 106 -13.83 -6.41 -7.52
C ASP A 106 -13.88 -7.93 -7.54
N PHE A 107 -13.88 -8.58 -6.37
CA PHE A 107 -14.00 -10.04 -6.32
C PHE A 107 -15.30 -10.54 -6.94
N ALA A 108 -16.42 -9.83 -6.72
CA ALA A 108 -17.69 -10.16 -7.36
C ALA A 108 -17.59 -10.11 -8.89
N MET A 109 -16.89 -9.11 -9.43
CA MET A 109 -16.68 -8.95 -10.87
C MET A 109 -15.69 -9.98 -11.44
N LEU A 110 -14.60 -10.27 -10.73
CA LEU A 110 -13.62 -11.30 -11.09
C LEU A 110 -14.25 -12.67 -11.20
N LYS A 111 -15.22 -12.99 -10.33
CA LYS A 111 -16.00 -14.23 -10.42
C LYS A 111 -16.65 -14.38 -11.80
N HIS A 112 -17.25 -13.33 -12.34
CA HIS A 112 -17.83 -13.36 -13.69
C HIS A 112 -16.76 -13.52 -14.78
N ALA A 113 -15.61 -12.86 -14.63
CA ALA A 113 -14.51 -12.96 -15.58
C ALA A 113 -13.98 -14.40 -15.68
N PHE A 114 -13.77 -15.08 -14.55
CA PHE A 114 -13.27 -16.47 -14.52
C PHE A 114 -14.22 -17.47 -15.18
N PHE A 115 -15.54 -17.27 -15.04
CA PHE A 115 -16.53 -18.11 -15.71
C PHE A 115 -16.63 -17.82 -17.22
N THR A 116 -16.24 -16.63 -17.65
CA THR A 116 -16.30 -16.23 -19.07
C THR A 116 -15.08 -16.75 -19.84
N ASP A 117 -13.88 -16.53 -19.31
CA ASP A 117 -12.65 -17.09 -19.85
C ASP A 117 -11.66 -17.44 -18.71
N PRO A 118 -11.60 -18.71 -18.28
CA PRO A 118 -10.71 -19.12 -17.21
C PRO A 118 -9.23 -19.08 -17.61
N LYS A 119 -8.89 -18.95 -18.90
CA LYS A 119 -7.51 -18.88 -19.39
C LYS A 119 -6.98 -17.45 -19.47
N ASP A 120 -7.86 -16.45 -19.36
CA ASP A 120 -7.45 -15.05 -19.35
C ASP A 120 -6.68 -14.73 -18.06
N GLN A 121 -5.41 -14.39 -18.20
CA GLN A 121 -4.54 -14.07 -17.07
C GLN A 121 -4.84 -12.71 -16.43
N SER A 122 -5.51 -11.80 -17.14
CA SER A 122 -5.71 -10.43 -16.64
C SER A 122 -6.54 -10.39 -15.35
N PRO A 123 -7.70 -11.07 -15.28
CA PRO A 123 -8.47 -11.20 -14.04
C PRO A 123 -7.70 -11.96 -12.95
N TRP A 124 -6.96 -13.02 -13.29
CA TRP A 124 -6.20 -13.80 -12.30
C TRP A 124 -5.09 -12.98 -11.64
N ASN A 125 -4.35 -12.19 -12.43
CA ASN A 125 -3.32 -11.31 -11.92
C ASN A 125 -3.90 -10.23 -10.99
N HIS A 126 -5.05 -9.64 -11.34
CA HIS A 126 -5.73 -8.66 -10.48
C HIS A 126 -6.24 -9.31 -9.19
N HIS A 127 -6.80 -10.51 -9.28
CA HIS A 127 -7.22 -11.30 -8.13
C HIS A 127 -6.07 -11.62 -7.18
N GLU A 128 -4.94 -12.11 -7.70
CA GLU A 128 -3.74 -12.38 -6.90
C GLU A 128 -3.26 -11.10 -6.19
N TRP A 129 -3.23 -9.99 -6.91
CA TRP A 129 -2.85 -8.69 -6.33
C TRP A 129 -3.81 -8.25 -5.21
N LEU A 130 -5.12 -8.40 -5.37
CA LEU A 130 -6.11 -8.10 -4.32
C LEU A 130 -5.93 -9.00 -3.10
N LEU A 131 -5.66 -10.30 -3.30
CA LEU A 131 -5.36 -11.21 -2.20
C LEU A 131 -4.14 -10.74 -1.40
N GLN A 132 -3.09 -10.24 -2.06
CA GLN A 132 -1.92 -9.68 -1.37
C GLN A 132 -2.26 -8.42 -0.54
N GLN A 133 -3.35 -7.70 -0.86
CA GLN A 133 -3.77 -6.53 -0.08
C GLN A 133 -4.54 -6.91 1.19
N ILE A 134 -5.26 -8.04 1.18
CA ILE A 134 -6.07 -8.49 2.33
C ILE A 134 -5.41 -9.60 3.14
N ALA A 135 -4.42 -10.29 2.59
CA ALA A 135 -3.72 -11.35 3.28
C ALA A 135 -3.00 -10.77 4.51
N PRO A 136 -3.16 -11.39 5.70
CA PRO A 136 -2.44 -10.94 6.87
C PRO A 136 -0.93 -11.02 6.61
N ILE A 137 -0.20 -9.98 7.03
CA ILE A 137 1.25 -9.99 6.98
C ILE A 137 1.74 -10.98 8.03
N GLN A 138 2.54 -11.96 7.59
CA GLN A 138 3.15 -12.95 8.47
C GLN A 138 4.65 -12.71 8.56
N VAL A 139 5.26 -13.05 9.69
CA VAL A 139 6.72 -13.17 9.78
C VAL A 139 7.13 -14.53 9.23
N THR A 140 7.94 -14.53 8.18
CA THR A 140 8.45 -15.74 7.53
C THR A 140 9.88 -16.06 7.94
N GLY A 141 10.61 -15.09 8.49
CA GLY A 141 11.99 -15.27 8.92
C GLY A 141 12.42 -14.26 9.98
N LEU A 142 13.34 -14.69 10.84
CA LEU A 142 13.99 -13.85 11.85
C LEU A 142 15.48 -14.17 11.88
N ARG A 143 16.31 -13.13 11.82
CA ARG A 143 17.76 -13.26 11.91
C ARG A 143 18.33 -12.21 12.84
N LEU A 144 19.16 -12.64 13.79
CA LEU A 144 19.98 -11.74 14.59
C LEU A 144 21.09 -11.15 13.69
N VAL A 145 21.18 -9.83 13.61
CA VAL A 145 22.15 -9.11 12.78
C VAL A 145 22.99 -8.10 13.57
N THR A 146 22.90 -8.11 14.90
CA THR A 146 23.68 -7.24 15.79
C THR A 146 25.16 -7.22 15.44
N PRO A 147 25.74 -6.06 15.07
CA PRO A 147 27.17 -5.93 14.85
C PRO A 147 27.97 -6.19 16.14
N SER A 148 29.15 -6.79 16.01
CA SER A 148 30.06 -6.98 17.14
C SER A 148 30.40 -5.64 17.80
N GLY A 149 30.08 -5.50 19.09
CA GLY A 149 30.31 -4.27 19.87
C GLY A 149 29.17 -3.25 19.84
N ALA A 150 28.02 -3.56 19.25
CA ALA A 150 26.84 -2.70 19.31
C ALA A 150 26.18 -2.70 20.70
N GLU A 151 25.72 -1.53 21.14
CA GLU A 151 24.99 -1.33 22.41
C GLU A 151 23.52 -1.80 22.34
N HIS A 152 23.00 -2.06 21.14
CA HIS A 152 21.62 -2.46 20.90
C HIS A 152 21.53 -3.75 20.10
N LEU A 153 20.50 -4.55 20.38
CA LEU A 153 20.20 -5.76 19.62
C LEU A 153 19.54 -5.37 18.29
N GLU A 154 20.08 -5.86 17.17
CA GLU A 154 19.46 -5.69 15.86
C GLU A 154 18.95 -7.02 15.31
N ILE A 155 17.70 -7.03 14.85
CA ILE A 155 17.03 -8.19 14.26
C ILE A 155 16.55 -7.81 12.87
N GLU A 156 16.83 -8.66 11.89
CA GLU A 156 16.16 -8.64 10.61
C GLU A 156 14.89 -9.49 10.69
N VAL A 157 13.75 -8.88 10.40
CA VAL A 157 12.45 -9.53 10.25
C VAL A 157 12.14 -9.65 8.77
N GLU A 158 11.86 -10.87 8.31
CA GLU A 158 11.35 -11.15 6.98
C GLU A 158 9.83 -11.36 7.04
N LEU A 159 9.12 -10.66 6.16
CA LEU A 159 7.67 -10.63 6.06
C LEU A 159 7.20 -11.39 4.82
N SER A 160 5.99 -11.94 4.88
CA SER A 160 5.35 -12.67 3.78
C SER A 160 5.04 -11.79 2.56
N HIS A 161 4.96 -10.47 2.74
CA HIS A 161 4.69 -9.51 1.69
C HIS A 161 5.66 -8.34 1.77
N LYS A 162 5.87 -7.67 0.64
CA LYS A 162 6.61 -6.40 0.64
C LYS A 162 5.71 -5.34 1.27
N VAL A 163 6.19 -4.73 2.34
CA VAL A 163 5.52 -3.63 3.02
C VAL A 163 6.28 -2.35 2.68
N LYS A 164 5.59 -1.22 2.55
CA LYS A 164 6.24 0.09 2.39
C LYS A 164 6.41 0.79 3.73
N TYR A 165 5.42 0.65 4.60
CA TYR A 165 5.37 1.28 5.91
C TYR A 165 4.54 0.42 6.85
N PHE A 166 4.92 0.39 8.13
CA PHE A 166 4.07 -0.08 9.22
C PHE A 166 4.21 0.92 10.37
N GLU A 167 3.10 1.25 11.04
CA GLU A 167 3.13 2.21 12.15
C GLU A 167 3.84 1.62 13.38
N GLN A 168 3.50 0.37 13.67
CA GLN A 168 4.04 -0.37 14.80
C GLN A 168 4.05 -1.87 14.45
N LEU A 169 5.07 -2.55 14.95
CA LEU A 169 5.15 -3.99 14.93
C LEU A 169 5.17 -4.46 16.38
N GLN A 170 4.13 -5.18 16.79
CA GLN A 170 4.10 -5.84 18.09
C GLN A 170 4.84 -7.17 17.95
N LEU A 171 5.83 -7.37 18.82
CA LEU A 171 6.63 -8.58 18.94
C LEU A 171 6.46 -9.12 20.35
N THR A 172 6.44 -10.44 20.51
CA THR A 172 6.64 -11.07 21.80
C THR A 172 8.05 -11.65 21.81
N VAL A 173 8.77 -11.47 22.91
CA VAL A 173 10.15 -11.93 23.06
C VAL A 173 10.21 -12.75 24.33
N GLN A 174 10.89 -13.90 24.34
CA GLN A 174 11.04 -14.70 25.56
C GLN A 174 12.46 -14.56 26.11
N ASP A 175 12.62 -14.26 27.39
CA ASP A 175 13.94 -14.33 27.99
C ASP A 175 14.40 -15.79 28.18
N GLY A 176 15.58 -15.97 28.77
CA GLY A 176 16.24 -17.28 28.91
C GLY A 176 15.60 -18.13 29.99
N GLU A 177 14.68 -17.54 30.74
CA GLU A 177 13.90 -18.14 31.82
C GLU A 177 12.46 -18.42 31.34
N GLY A 178 12.14 -18.11 30.07
CA GLY A 178 10.84 -18.34 29.45
C GLY A 178 9.81 -17.24 29.70
N ALA A 179 10.19 -16.14 30.36
CA ALA A 179 9.28 -15.01 30.59
C ALA A 179 9.08 -14.23 29.29
N SER A 180 7.82 -13.94 28.95
CA SER A 180 7.47 -13.23 27.72
C SER A 180 7.42 -11.72 27.97
N VAL A 181 8.08 -10.95 27.10
CA VAL A 181 8.11 -9.50 27.06
C VAL A 181 7.51 -9.04 25.73
N GLU A 182 6.46 -8.21 25.79
CA GLU A 182 5.94 -7.55 24.59
C GLU A 182 6.84 -6.37 24.24
N VAL A 183 7.31 -6.34 23.00
CA VAL A 183 8.13 -5.27 22.46
C VAL A 183 7.40 -4.63 21.30
N THR A 184 7.12 -3.34 21.42
CA THR A 184 6.57 -2.55 20.32
C THR A 184 7.70 -1.88 19.58
N VAL A 185 7.87 -2.25 18.32
CA VAL A 185 8.87 -1.67 17.45
C VAL A 185 8.21 -0.63 16.55
N ARG A 186 8.79 0.57 16.53
CA ARG A 186 8.41 1.62 15.59
C ARG A 186 9.59 1.86 14.63
N PRO A 187 9.38 1.82 13.31
CA PRO A 187 10.47 2.09 12.38
C PRO A 187 10.95 3.53 12.58
N LYS A 188 12.28 3.75 12.55
CA LYS A 188 12.87 5.10 12.59
C LYS A 188 12.35 5.89 11.38
N ARG A 189 11.51 6.90 11.63
CA ARG A 189 10.84 7.71 10.59
C ARG A 189 11.82 8.31 9.57
N GLU A 190 13.05 8.60 9.97
CA GLU A 190 14.08 9.25 9.15
C GLU A 190 14.54 8.44 7.93
N ARG A 191 14.44 7.10 7.95
CA ARG A 191 14.78 6.24 6.79
C ARG A 191 13.59 5.89 5.90
N ALA A 192 12.36 6.17 6.32
CA ALA A 192 11.15 5.69 5.64
C ALA A 192 10.81 6.46 4.35
N VAL A 193 11.41 7.63 4.11
CA VAL A 193 11.08 8.48 2.96
C VAL A 193 11.71 7.97 1.65
N GLU A 194 12.80 7.20 1.72
CA GLU A 194 13.54 6.71 0.53
C GLU A 194 13.45 5.20 0.29
N ILE A 195 12.90 4.42 1.23
CA ILE A 195 12.86 2.96 1.11
C ILE A 195 11.63 2.54 0.29
N GLY A 196 11.88 1.93 -0.88
CA GLY A 196 10.85 1.23 -1.66
C GLY A 196 10.23 0.06 -0.88
N MET A 197 9.21 -0.61 -1.42
CA MET A 197 8.58 -1.74 -0.72
C MET A 197 9.61 -2.85 -0.41
N SER A 198 9.69 -3.27 0.85
CA SER A 198 10.62 -4.30 1.32
C SER A 198 9.89 -5.40 2.09
N SER A 199 10.28 -6.64 1.87
CA SER A 199 9.90 -7.77 2.74
C SER A 199 10.86 -7.94 3.92
N LYS A 200 11.99 -7.23 3.95
CA LYS A 200 13.01 -7.32 4.99
C LYS A 200 13.18 -6.01 5.74
N TRP A 201 13.13 -6.09 7.06
CA TRP A 201 13.16 -4.93 7.93
C TRP A 201 14.12 -5.15 9.09
N THR A 202 15.11 -4.26 9.23
CA THR A 202 16.00 -4.26 10.39
C THR A 202 15.40 -3.44 11.52
N ILE A 203 15.34 -4.05 12.70
CA ILE A 203 14.72 -3.53 13.89
C ILE A 203 15.76 -3.49 15.00
N SER A 204 15.94 -2.33 15.63
CA SER A 204 16.74 -2.19 16.84
C SER A 204 15.85 -2.30 18.07
N LEU A 205 16.16 -3.21 19.00
CA LEU A 205 15.48 -3.32 20.30
C LEU A 205 16.25 -2.51 21.36
N ALA A 206 15.51 -1.89 22.30
CA ALA A 206 16.09 -1.15 23.42
C ALA A 206 16.85 -2.10 24.39
N GLU A 207 17.75 -1.53 25.21
CA GLU A 207 18.61 -2.27 26.15
C GLU A 207 17.85 -3.30 27.00
N GLY A 208 18.35 -4.54 27.04
CA GLY A 208 17.80 -5.65 27.82
C GLY A 208 18.55 -6.96 27.54
N LYS A 209 18.56 -7.88 28.51
CA LYS A 209 19.04 -9.26 28.29
C LYS A 209 17.93 -10.07 27.63
N TYR A 210 18.06 -10.36 26.34
CA TYR A 210 17.11 -11.20 25.58
C TYR A 210 17.79 -12.51 25.20
N SER A 211 17.08 -13.64 25.31
CA SER A 211 17.68 -14.97 25.05
C SER A 211 16.88 -15.83 24.07
N LEU A 212 15.62 -15.50 23.79
CA LEU A 212 14.79 -16.21 22.81
C LEU A 212 13.77 -15.24 22.18
N LEU A 213 13.49 -15.35 20.90
CA LEU A 213 12.58 -14.43 20.20
C LEU A 213 11.38 -15.21 19.63
N HIS A 214 10.18 -14.94 20.14
CA HIS A 214 8.93 -15.58 19.71
C HIS A 214 7.96 -14.54 19.14
N VAL A 215 8.16 -14.13 17.90
CA VAL A 215 7.41 -13.03 17.30
C VAL A 215 5.96 -13.42 17.00
N ASN A 216 5.02 -12.64 17.55
CA ASN A 216 3.60 -12.73 17.23
C ASN A 216 3.11 -11.35 16.80
N ILE A 217 2.69 -11.19 15.54
CA ILE A 217 2.13 -9.94 15.04
C ILE A 217 0.64 -9.92 15.36
N LYS A 218 0.19 -8.92 16.13
CA LYS A 218 -1.22 -8.53 16.20
C LYS A 218 -1.44 -7.26 15.37
N GLY A 219 -2.33 -7.34 14.38
CA GLY A 219 -2.94 -6.17 13.73
C GLY A 219 -2.87 -6.18 12.20
N GLN A 220 -4.07 -6.12 11.59
CA GLN A 220 -4.36 -5.25 10.44
C GLN A 220 -5.02 -3.98 10.98
#